data_AF-A0AAV2HNX6-F1
#
_entry.id   AF-A0AAV2HNX6-F1
#
_cell.length_a   1.000
_cell.length_b   1.000
_cell.length_c   1.000
_cell.angle_alpha   90.00
_cell.angle_beta   90.00
_cell.angle_gamma   90.00
#
_symmetry.space_group_name_H-M   'P 1'
#
loop_
_entity.id
_entity.type
_entity.pdbx_description
1 polymer ?
#
loop_
_entity_poly.entity_id
_entity_poly.type
_entity_poly.pdbx_seq_one_letter_code
_entity_poly.pdbx_strand_id
1 'polypeptide(L)'
;YTPIFAGYVSYALTTYVSIERCLCVSKPFTVKALFTPRFTLSAVAMISIVVFGAYVVMYFISEVAFVFAPNLNTTVAIYRYNSFFYANQAIVMVYYKYAAILLPFASFTVLCLCSATTVYKLRKSSRLLLKDNKESTRNSEISRKIKSGISLREKLVVKMLLAVVLVNIGNLFPRIVFYVAQLIEPEFYLLRRYHNIFYSVAVWLFVLDFLKASVNFFLFLSMGSLFRMKFYDMFGNGGKLGKI
;
A
#
# COMPACT_ATOMS: atom_id res chain seq x y z
N TYR A 1 3.12 18.98 -8.97
CA TYR A 1 4.23 18.26 -8.32
C TYR A 1 3.84 17.63 -6.98
N THR A 2 3.18 18.36 -6.08
CA THR A 2 2.71 17.84 -4.77
C THR A 2 1.98 16.49 -4.79
N PRO A 3 0.98 16.22 -5.67
CA PRO A 3 0.31 14.92 -5.67
C PRO A 3 1.22 13.76 -6.09
N ILE A 4 2.25 14.02 -6.90
CA ILE A 4 3.21 12.99 -7.35
C ILE A 4 4.17 12.64 -6.22
N PHE A 5 4.68 13.65 -5.50
CA PHE A 5 5.54 13.43 -4.34
C PHE A 5 4.81 12.79 -3.16
N ALA A 6 3.57 13.20 -2.91
CA ALA A 6 2.69 12.51 -1.96
C ALA A 6 2.44 11.04 -2.37
N GLY A 7 2.40 10.77 -3.68
CA GLY A 7 2.38 9.43 -4.25
C GLY A 7 3.60 8.60 -3.84
N TYR A 8 4.82 9.13 -3.97
CA TYR A 8 6.04 8.41 -3.56
C TYR A 8 6.06 8.06 -2.07
N VAL A 9 5.65 8.99 -1.20
CA VAL A 9 5.51 8.72 0.25
C VAL A 9 4.48 7.61 0.47
N SER A 10 3.33 7.70 -0.20
CA SER A 10 2.28 6.69 -0.11
C SER A 10 2.75 5.30 -0.58
N TYR A 11 3.65 5.22 -1.56
CA TYR A 11 4.24 3.96 -2.01
C TYR A 11 5.17 3.35 -0.98
N ALA A 12 6.05 4.15 -0.39
CA ALA A 12 6.94 3.69 0.67
C ALA A 12 6.14 3.21 1.90
N LEU A 13 5.10 3.94 2.29
CA LEU A 13 4.20 3.55 3.38
C LEU A 13 3.43 2.26 3.05
N THR A 14 2.90 2.14 1.84
CA THR A 14 2.21 0.92 1.41
C THR A 14 3.16 -0.29 1.42
N THR A 15 4.43 -0.09 1.05
CA THR A 15 5.48 -1.12 1.12
C THR A 15 5.73 -1.54 2.56
N TYR A 16 5.94 -0.59 3.46
CA TYR A 16 6.12 -0.85 4.89
C TYR A 16 4.93 -1.64 5.47
N VAL A 17 3.70 -1.19 5.24
CA VAL A 17 2.49 -1.88 5.70
C VAL A 17 2.39 -3.28 5.11
N SER A 18 2.75 -3.47 3.83
CA SER A 18 2.75 -4.80 3.23
C SER A 18 3.75 -5.73 3.92
N ILE A 19 4.99 -5.27 4.15
CA ILE A 19 6.02 -6.02 4.88
C ILE A 19 5.50 -6.42 6.26
N GLU A 20 4.94 -5.47 7.03
CA GLU A 20 4.33 -5.75 8.33
C GLU A 20 3.28 -6.87 8.22
N ARG A 21 2.34 -6.76 7.27
CA ARG A 21 1.31 -7.79 7.03
C ARG A 21 1.90 -9.14 6.66
N CYS A 22 2.96 -9.19 5.86
CA CYS A 22 3.61 -10.45 5.49
C CYS A 22 4.40 -11.07 6.66
N LEU A 23 5.05 -10.26 7.49
CA LEU A 23 5.67 -10.76 8.71
C LEU A 23 4.60 -11.26 9.69
N CYS A 24 3.44 -10.61 9.80
CA CYS A 24 2.33 -11.08 10.64
C CYS A 24 1.90 -12.50 10.26
N VAL A 25 1.86 -12.81 8.96
CA VAL A 25 1.50 -14.13 8.44
C VAL A 25 2.65 -15.13 8.55
N SER A 26 3.90 -14.67 8.44
CA SER A 26 5.08 -15.55 8.41
C SER A 26 5.63 -15.90 9.80
N LYS A 27 5.62 -14.95 10.75
CA LYS A 27 6.21 -15.05 12.09
C LYS A 27 5.39 -14.25 13.12
N PRO A 28 4.20 -14.74 13.54
CA PRO A 28 3.29 -13.97 14.41
C PRO A 28 3.88 -13.60 15.78
N PHE A 29 4.77 -14.42 16.34
CA PHE A 29 5.41 -14.16 17.64
C PHE A 29 6.49 -13.08 17.57
N THR A 30 7.30 -13.06 16.50
CA THR A 30 8.35 -12.05 16.32
C THR A 30 7.76 -10.67 16.02
N VAL A 31 6.63 -10.61 15.32
CA VAL A 31 5.95 -9.34 15.00
C VAL A 31 5.43 -8.65 16.25
N LYS A 32 4.83 -9.38 17.19
CA LYS A 32 4.36 -8.78 18.45
C LYS A 32 5.48 -8.12 19.26
N ALA A 33 6.70 -8.65 19.16
CA ALA A 33 7.87 -8.07 19.82
C ALA A 33 8.50 -6.92 19.02
N LEU A 34 8.51 -7.02 17.68
CA LEU A 34 9.18 -6.07 16.80
C LEU A 34 8.32 -4.81 16.52
N PHE A 35 7.03 -4.99 16.23
CA PHE A 35 6.13 -3.91 15.82
C PHE A 35 5.33 -3.38 17.01
N THR A 36 6.02 -2.64 17.88
CA THR A 36 5.33 -1.83 18.90
C THR A 36 4.73 -0.57 18.27
N PRO A 37 3.61 -0.04 18.77
CA PRO A 37 2.95 1.14 18.18
C PRO A 37 3.86 2.37 18.12
N ARG A 38 4.78 2.51 19.09
CA ARG A 38 5.79 3.58 19.11
C ARG A 38 6.82 3.41 17.98
N PHE A 39 7.26 2.18 17.73
CA PHE A 39 8.16 1.89 16.63
C PHE A 39 7.49 2.13 15.28
N THR A 40 6.24 1.69 15.10
CA THR A 40 5.49 1.93 13.85
C THR A 40 5.30 3.42 13.58
N LEU A 41 4.97 4.23 14.60
CA LEU A 41 4.87 5.68 14.45
C LEU A 41 6.21 6.31 14.04
N SER A 42 7.30 5.90 14.70
CA SER A 42 8.64 6.37 14.37
C SER A 42 9.06 5.98 12.95
N ALA A 43 8.79 4.74 12.53
CA ALA A 43 9.08 4.26 11.18
C ALA A 43 8.29 5.02 10.11
N VAL A 44 6.98 5.24 10.31
CA VAL A 44 6.14 6.03 9.40
C VAL A 44 6.63 7.47 9.30
N ALA A 45 6.98 8.10 10.43
CA ALA A 45 7.53 9.44 10.45
C ALA A 45 8.87 9.51 9.71
N MET A 46 9.80 8.58 9.98
CA MET A 46 11.09 8.51 9.30
C MET A 46 10.95 8.30 7.79
N ILE A 47 10.11 7.36 7.36
CA ILE A 47 9.85 7.12 5.93
C ILE A 47 9.31 8.40 5.28
N SER A 48 8.38 9.08 5.95
CA SER A 48 7.79 10.32 5.42
C SER A 48 8.84 11.42 5.29
N ILE A 49 9.66 11.63 6.33
CA ILE A 49 10.72 12.65 6.33
C ILE A 49 11.78 12.34 5.29
N VAL A 50 12.26 11.11 5.20
CA VAL A 50 13.32 10.71 4.25
C VAL A 50 12.83 10.83 2.81
N VAL A 51 11.65 10.28 2.50
CA VAL A 51 11.11 10.32 1.13
C VAL A 51 10.77 11.76 0.75
N PHE A 52 10.08 12.50 1.61
CA PHE A 52 9.74 13.90 1.31
C PHE A 52 10.99 14.78 1.20
N GLY A 53 11.97 14.60 2.09
CA GLY A 53 13.26 15.29 2.05
C GLY A 53 14.05 15.01 0.78
N ALA A 54 14.07 13.76 0.30
CA ALA A 54 14.74 13.38 -0.94
C ALA A 54 14.15 14.06 -2.19
N TYR A 55 12.86 14.43 -2.16
CA TYR A 55 12.18 15.12 -3.25
C TYR A 55 12.00 16.63 -3.00
N VAL A 56 12.36 17.16 -1.83
CA VAL A 56 12.18 18.60 -1.51
C VAL A 56 12.96 19.49 -2.48
N VAL A 57 14.10 19.00 -2.98
CA VAL A 57 14.96 19.68 -3.95
C VAL A 57 14.18 20.06 -5.22
N MET A 58 13.17 19.26 -5.61
CA MET A 58 12.33 19.54 -6.78
C MET A 58 11.42 20.77 -6.63
N TYR A 59 11.06 21.13 -5.40
CA TYR A 59 10.28 22.34 -5.15
C TYR A 59 11.10 23.61 -5.42
N PHE A 60 12.42 23.57 -5.17
CA PHE A 60 13.31 24.71 -5.39
C PHE A 60 13.71 24.92 -6.86
N ILE A 61 13.44 23.92 -7.71
CA ILE A 61 13.80 23.90 -9.13
C ILE A 61 12.75 24.60 -10.01
N SER A 62 11.50 24.66 -9.53
CA SER A 62 10.39 25.24 -10.28
C SER A 62 10.00 26.60 -9.71
N GLU A 63 9.95 27.61 -10.56
CA GLU A 63 9.42 28.94 -10.25
C GLU A 63 8.01 29.09 -10.82
N VAL A 64 7.15 29.83 -10.12
CA VAL A 64 5.81 30.17 -10.61
C VAL A 64 5.93 31.46 -11.41
N ALA A 65 5.87 31.34 -12.74
CA ALA A 65 5.89 32.48 -13.64
C ALA A 65 4.47 32.85 -14.04
N PHE A 66 4.11 34.12 -13.87
CA PHE A 66 2.83 34.65 -14.35
C PHE A 66 2.97 35.00 -15.82
N VAL A 67 2.27 34.28 -16.69
CA VAL A 67 2.27 34.52 -18.12
C VAL A 67 0.89 34.92 -18.57
N PHE A 68 0.81 36.02 -19.31
CA PHE A 68 -0.43 36.46 -19.91
C PHE A 68 -0.81 35.51 -21.03
N ALA A 69 -1.96 34.83 -20.91
CA ALA A 69 -2.49 33.99 -21.97
C ALA A 69 -3.42 34.82 -22.85
N PRO A 70 -3.02 35.22 -24.07
CA PRO A 70 -3.84 36.05 -24.95
C PRO A 70 -5.16 35.37 -25.34
N ASN A 71 -5.21 34.04 -25.30
CA ASN A 71 -6.41 33.26 -25.65
C ASN A 71 -7.48 33.27 -24.54
N LEU A 72 -7.09 33.52 -23.29
CA LEU A 72 -7.98 33.54 -22.11
C LEU A 72 -8.11 34.95 -21.52
N ASN A 73 -7.42 35.93 -22.12
CA ASN A 73 -7.33 37.33 -21.67
C ASN A 73 -7.06 37.46 -20.16
N THR A 74 -6.29 36.53 -19.60
CA THR A 74 -6.02 36.44 -18.17
C THR A 74 -4.59 36.00 -17.91
N THR A 75 -4.04 36.44 -16.80
CA THR A 75 -2.70 36.06 -16.36
C THR A 75 -2.78 34.71 -15.66
N VAL A 76 -2.22 33.68 -16.29
CA VAL A 76 -2.16 32.33 -15.74
C VAL A 76 -0.79 32.07 -15.14
N ALA A 77 -0.79 31.48 -13.95
CA ALA A 77 0.41 31.00 -13.28
C ALA A 77 0.86 29.70 -13.94
N ILE A 78 2.03 29.71 -14.59
CA ILE A 78 2.66 28.51 -15.15
C ILE A 78 3.94 28.18 -14.38
N TYR A 79 4.22 26.89 -14.23
CA TYR A 79 5.50 26.44 -13.69
C TYR A 79 6.58 26.58 -14.77
N ARG A 80 7.64 27.32 -14.47
CA ARG A 80 8.86 27.40 -15.29
C ARG A 80 10.06 26.94 -14.49
N TYR A 81 11.07 26.43 -15.17
CA TYR A 81 12.34 26.07 -14.52
C TYR A 81 13.12 27.33 -14.15
N ASN A 82 13.63 27.38 -12.92
CA ASN A 82 14.42 28.50 -12.40
C ASN A 82 15.83 28.52 -13.04
N SER A 83 16.53 29.65 -13.00
CA SER A 83 17.94 29.82 -13.39
C SER A 83 18.88 28.76 -12.78
N PHE A 84 18.62 28.34 -11.53
CA PHE A 84 19.33 27.26 -10.85
C PHE A 84 19.22 25.91 -11.58
N PHE A 85 18.07 25.62 -12.19
CA PHE A 85 17.87 24.42 -12.98
C PHE A 85 18.75 24.42 -14.22
N TYR A 86 18.77 25.52 -14.98
CA TYR A 86 19.57 25.61 -16.20
C TYR A 86 21.07 25.51 -15.90
N ALA A 87 21.53 26.08 -14.78
CA ALA A 87 22.92 25.97 -14.33
C ALA A 87 23.32 24.54 -13.92
N ASN A 88 22.40 23.77 -13.32
CA ASN A 88 22.69 22.45 -12.74
C ASN A 88 21.92 21.29 -13.41
N GLN A 89 21.41 21.51 -14.63
CA GLN A 89 20.45 20.62 -15.29
C GLN A 89 20.98 19.19 -15.40
N ALA A 90 22.27 19.02 -15.68
CA ALA A 90 22.90 17.71 -15.87
C ALA A 90 22.83 16.84 -14.61
N ILE A 91 23.02 17.45 -13.43
CA ILE A 91 23.03 16.72 -12.15
C ILE A 91 21.59 16.50 -11.67
N VAL A 92 20.76 17.54 -11.76
CA VAL A 92 19.38 17.54 -11.27
C VAL A 92 18.48 16.57 -12.05
N MET A 93 18.55 16.57 -13.39
CA MET A 93 17.75 15.65 -14.22
C MET A 93 18.17 14.20 -14.00
N VAL A 94 19.48 13.94 -13.88
CA VAL A 94 20.01 12.59 -13.63
C VAL A 94 19.55 12.09 -12.27
N TYR A 95 19.74 12.87 -11.20
CA TYR A 95 19.26 12.53 -9.86
C TYR A 95 17.75 12.27 -9.85
N TYR A 96 16.96 13.15 -10.47
CA TYR A 96 15.51 12.98 -10.56
C TYR A 96 15.12 11.68 -11.27
N LYS A 97 15.72 11.41 -12.43
CA LYS A 97 15.41 10.23 -13.23
C LYS A 97 15.69 8.95 -12.43
N TYR A 98 16.84 8.87 -11.78
CA TYR A 98 17.20 7.72 -10.96
C TYR A 98 16.33 7.61 -9.71
N ALA A 99 16.09 8.69 -8.96
CA ALA A 99 15.25 8.66 -7.77
C ALA A 99 13.79 8.32 -8.09
N ALA A 100 13.24 8.85 -9.19
CA ALA A 100 11.88 8.61 -9.64
C ALA A 100 11.66 7.17 -10.17
N ILE A 101 12.70 6.48 -10.62
CA ILE A 101 12.62 5.08 -11.09
C ILE A 101 12.96 4.11 -9.96
N LEU A 102 14.06 4.34 -9.25
CA LEU A 102 14.61 3.41 -8.26
C LEU A 102 13.66 3.21 -7.08
N LEU A 103 13.08 4.29 -6.54
CA LEU A 103 12.24 4.22 -5.35
C LEU A 103 10.90 3.49 -5.61
N PRO A 104 10.16 3.78 -6.69
CA PRO A 104 8.98 3.01 -7.04
C PRO A 104 9.29 1.56 -7.44
N PHE A 105 10.39 1.33 -8.16
CA PHE A 105 10.78 -0.02 -8.58
C PHE A 105 11.18 -0.88 -7.37
N ALA A 106 11.99 -0.36 -6.45
CA ALA A 106 12.34 -1.04 -5.21
C ALA A 106 11.11 -1.35 -4.35
N SER A 107 10.24 -0.35 -4.16
CA SER A 107 8.95 -0.52 -3.46
C SER A 107 8.11 -1.62 -4.10
N PHE A 108 8.04 -1.62 -5.43
CA PHE A 108 7.31 -2.61 -6.21
C PHE A 108 7.87 -4.03 -6.04
N THR A 109 9.18 -4.23 -6.17
CA THR A 109 9.83 -5.53 -5.97
C THR A 109 9.50 -6.09 -4.59
N VAL A 110 9.59 -5.25 -3.56
CA VAL A 110 9.28 -5.65 -2.18
C VAL A 110 7.79 -6.01 -2.02
N LEU A 111 6.86 -5.25 -2.62
CA LEU A 111 5.43 -5.58 -2.61
C LEU A 111 5.16 -6.95 -3.26
N CYS A 112 5.82 -7.26 -4.37
CA CYS A 112 5.70 -8.55 -5.06
C CYS A 112 6.19 -9.71 -4.20
N LEU A 113 7.40 -9.59 -3.64
CA LEU A 113 7.98 -10.62 -2.77
C LEU A 113 7.11 -10.85 -1.53
N CYS A 114 6.61 -9.77 -0.94
CA CYS A 114 5.71 -9.79 0.20
C CYS A 114 4.38 -10.50 -0.14
N SER A 115 3.77 -10.16 -1.27
CA SER A 115 2.52 -10.77 -1.73
C SER A 115 2.69 -12.26 -2.01
N ALA A 116 3.77 -12.63 -2.73
CA ALA A 116 4.10 -14.02 -3.03
C ALA A 116 4.38 -14.84 -1.75
N THR A 117 5.14 -14.28 -0.81
CA THR A 117 5.42 -14.92 0.49
C THR A 117 4.13 -15.14 1.28
N THR A 118 3.24 -14.14 1.28
CA THR A 118 1.93 -14.25 1.95
C THR A 118 1.09 -15.36 1.33
N VAL A 119 0.98 -15.44 -0.01
CA VAL A 119 0.29 -16.55 -0.70
C VAL A 119 0.90 -17.90 -0.34
N TYR A 120 2.22 -18.01 -0.39
CA TYR A 120 2.93 -19.26 -0.13
C TYR A 120 2.68 -19.76 1.31
N LYS A 121 2.85 -18.88 2.29
CA LYS A 121 2.64 -19.20 3.71
C LYS A 121 1.17 -19.54 3.99
N LEU A 122 0.22 -18.83 3.39
CA LEU A 122 -1.21 -19.14 3.52
C LEU A 122 -1.56 -20.50 2.93
N ARG A 123 -1.06 -20.82 1.73
CA ARG A 123 -1.26 -22.13 1.11
C ARG A 123 -0.67 -23.25 1.94
N LYS A 124 0.52 -23.04 2.53
CA LYS A 124 1.16 -24.01 3.43
C LYS A 124 0.33 -24.21 4.70
N SER A 125 -0.07 -23.13 5.38
CA SER A 125 -0.91 -23.19 6.58
C SER A 125 -2.24 -23.90 6.31
N SER A 126 -2.91 -23.58 5.19
CA SER A 126 -4.17 -24.23 4.80
C SER A 126 -4.01 -25.73 4.58
N ARG A 127 -2.93 -26.17 3.92
CA ARG A 127 -2.64 -27.60 3.71
C ARG A 127 -2.35 -28.34 5.01
N LEU A 128 -1.65 -27.71 5.96
CA LEU A 128 -1.38 -28.29 7.28
C LEU A 128 -2.68 -28.51 8.05
N LEU A 129 -3.59 -27.53 8.03
CA LEU A 129 -4.92 -27.66 8.66
C LEU A 129 -5.77 -28.76 8.02
N LEU A 130 -5.65 -28.97 6.70
CA LEU A 130 -6.35 -30.05 6.01
C LEU A 130 -5.77 -31.44 6.34
N LYS A 131 -4.45 -31.55 6.56
CA LYS A 131 -3.80 -32.80 6.99
C LYS A 131 -4.16 -33.17 8.42
N ASP A 132 -4.16 -32.21 9.35
CA ASP A 132 -4.42 -32.44 10.77
C ASP A 132 -5.86 -32.94 11.04
N ASN A 133 -6.82 -32.56 10.16
CA ASN A 133 -8.19 -33.08 10.17
C ASN A 133 -8.33 -34.52 9.65
N LYS A 134 -7.36 -35.05 8.89
CA LYS A 134 -7.39 -36.42 8.35
C LYS A 134 -6.78 -37.46 9.31
N GLU A 135 -5.86 -37.06 10.20
CA GLU A 135 -5.20 -37.96 11.16
C GLU A 135 -5.92 -38.08 12.51
N SER A 136 -6.81 -37.14 12.86
CA SER A 136 -7.47 -37.10 14.18
C SER A 136 -8.76 -37.95 14.24
N THR A 137 -8.69 -39.26 14.01
CA THR A 137 -9.85 -40.18 14.09
C THR A 137 -10.05 -40.82 15.48
N ARG A 138 -9.23 -40.55 16.51
CA ARG A 138 -9.23 -41.43 17.70
C ARG A 138 -9.22 -40.84 19.11
N ASN A 139 -9.75 -39.64 19.41
CA ASN A 139 -10.01 -39.26 20.82
C ASN A 139 -11.17 -38.26 21.04
N SER A 140 -11.75 -38.36 22.24
CA SER A 140 -12.99 -37.78 22.82
C SER A 140 -13.77 -36.67 22.11
N GLU A 141 -15.10 -36.75 22.15
CA GLU A 141 -16.06 -35.81 21.52
C GLU A 141 -15.92 -34.36 21.97
N ILE A 142 -15.57 -34.12 23.23
CA ILE A 142 -15.34 -32.77 23.78
C ILE A 142 -14.07 -32.16 23.16
N SER A 143 -13.00 -32.94 23.03
CA SER A 143 -11.77 -32.49 22.37
C SER A 143 -11.97 -32.24 20.87
N ARG A 144 -12.83 -33.05 20.21
CA ARG A 144 -13.26 -32.81 18.82
C ARG A 144 -14.01 -31.49 18.64
N LYS A 145 -14.93 -31.14 19.55
CA LYS A 145 -15.72 -29.88 19.46
C LYS A 145 -14.86 -28.63 19.70
N ILE A 146 -13.89 -28.71 20.62
CA ILE A 146 -12.95 -27.61 20.88
C ILE A 146 -11.94 -27.47 19.72
N LYS A 147 -11.35 -28.58 19.23
CA LYS A 147 -10.46 -28.55 18.04
C LYS A 147 -11.19 -28.07 16.79
N SER A 148 -12.43 -28.49 16.56
CA SER A 148 -13.21 -28.07 15.38
C SER A 148 -13.56 -26.58 15.42
N GLY A 149 -13.88 -26.03 16.61
CA GLY A 149 -14.09 -24.59 16.81
C GLY A 149 -12.84 -23.75 16.56
N ILE A 150 -11.69 -24.19 17.06
CA ILE A 150 -10.38 -23.53 16.81
C ILE A 150 -10.03 -23.58 15.32
N SER A 151 -10.16 -24.75 14.70
CA SER A 151 -9.95 -24.97 13.26
C SER A 151 -10.85 -24.09 12.38
N LEU A 152 -12.12 -23.88 12.78
CA LEU A 152 -13.06 -23.03 12.03
C LEU A 152 -12.67 -21.55 12.11
N ARG A 153 -12.26 -21.08 13.29
CA ARG A 153 -11.74 -19.71 13.48
C ARG A 153 -10.46 -19.48 12.67
N GLU A 154 -9.55 -20.43 12.66
CA GLU A 154 -8.33 -20.37 11.84
C GLU A 154 -8.65 -20.35 10.34
N LYS A 155 -9.60 -21.18 9.88
CA LYS A 155 -10.07 -21.15 8.48
C LYS A 155 -10.67 -19.79 8.09
N LEU A 156 -11.42 -19.14 8.98
CA LEU A 156 -11.95 -17.78 8.73
C LEU A 156 -10.83 -16.75 8.58
N VAL A 157 -9.81 -16.80 9.45
CA VAL A 157 -8.63 -15.93 9.37
C VAL A 157 -7.87 -16.17 8.06
N VAL A 158 -7.64 -17.43 7.68
CA VAL A 158 -6.98 -17.78 6.41
C VAL A 158 -7.79 -17.29 5.20
N LYS A 159 -9.12 -17.47 5.21
CA LYS A 159 -10.01 -16.99 4.14
C LYS A 159 -9.95 -15.46 4.00
N MET A 160 -9.97 -14.75 5.13
CA MET A 160 -9.85 -13.29 5.17
C MET A 160 -8.49 -12.82 4.61
N LEU A 161 -7.39 -13.45 5.04
CA LEU A 161 -6.05 -13.11 4.55
C LEU A 161 -5.89 -13.38 3.05
N LEU A 162 -6.48 -14.47 2.54
CA LEU A 162 -6.54 -14.76 1.10
C LEU A 162 -7.28 -13.68 0.32
N ALA A 163 -8.42 -13.21 0.83
CA ALA A 163 -9.18 -12.12 0.19
C ALA A 163 -8.36 -10.83 0.12
N VAL A 164 -7.70 -10.45 1.22
CA VAL A 164 -6.82 -9.26 1.26
C VAL A 164 -5.69 -9.36 0.23
N VAL A 165 -5.10 -10.56 0.06
CA VAL A 165 -4.05 -10.79 -0.94
C VAL A 165 -4.58 -10.63 -2.37
N LEU A 166 -5.75 -11.17 -2.68
CA LEU A 166 -6.36 -11.03 -4.01
C LEU A 166 -6.62 -9.56 -4.36
N VAL A 167 -7.16 -8.80 -3.41
CA VAL A 167 -7.37 -7.35 -3.56
C VAL A 167 -6.04 -6.63 -3.77
N ASN A 168 -4.98 -7.03 -3.04
CA ASN A 168 -3.66 -6.44 -3.21
C ASN A 168 -3.07 -6.70 -4.59
N ILE A 169 -3.20 -7.92 -5.13
CA ILE A 169 -2.73 -8.26 -6.48
C ILE A 169 -3.50 -7.46 -7.54
N GLY A 170 -4.82 -7.35 -7.41
CA GLY A 170 -5.67 -6.58 -8.32
C GLY A 170 -5.29 -5.10 -8.39
N ASN A 171 -4.90 -4.50 -7.26
CA ASN A 171 -4.40 -3.12 -7.22
C ASN A 171 -2.95 -3.00 -7.73
N LEU A 172 -2.11 -4.02 -7.50
CA LEU A 172 -0.70 -3.98 -7.83
C LEU A 172 -0.47 -4.10 -9.35
N PHE A 173 -1.21 -4.98 -10.02
CA PHE A 173 -1.04 -5.25 -11.45
C PHE A 173 -1.07 -4.00 -12.36
N PRO A 174 -2.11 -3.15 -12.34
CA PRO A 174 -2.16 -1.97 -13.21
C PRO A 174 -1.02 -0.97 -12.91
N ARG A 175 -0.54 -0.94 -11.66
CA ARG A 175 0.59 -0.10 -11.27
C ARG A 175 1.91 -0.58 -11.89
N ILE A 176 2.10 -1.88 -12.06
CA ILE A 176 3.27 -2.45 -12.75
C ILE A 176 3.30 -1.97 -14.19
N VAL A 177 2.18 -2.13 -14.87
CA VAL A 177 2.03 -1.76 -16.28
C VAL A 177 2.35 -0.28 -16.47
N PHE A 178 1.89 0.58 -15.56
CA PHE A 178 2.19 2.01 -15.59
C PHE A 178 3.69 2.32 -15.46
N TYR A 179 4.42 1.66 -14.55
CA TYR A 179 5.87 1.88 -14.41
C TYR A 179 6.69 1.29 -15.56
N VAL A 180 6.29 0.13 -16.08
CA VAL A 180 6.93 -0.46 -17.27
C VAL A 180 6.73 0.46 -18.48
N ALA A 181 5.55 1.07 -18.63
CA ALA A 181 5.30 2.05 -19.68
C ALA A 181 6.21 3.28 -19.57
N GLN A 182 6.49 3.77 -18.36
CA GLN A 182 7.45 4.87 -18.13
C GLN A 182 8.90 4.49 -18.45
N LEU A 183 9.28 3.22 -18.31
CA LEU A 183 10.63 2.73 -18.63
C LEU A 183 10.82 2.57 -20.14
N ILE A 184 9.79 2.11 -20.85
CA ILE A 184 9.83 1.87 -22.29
C ILE A 184 9.76 3.20 -23.05
N GLU A 185 8.85 4.10 -22.63
CA GLU A 185 8.62 5.37 -23.30
C GLU A 185 9.06 6.55 -22.40
N PRO A 186 10.28 7.08 -22.57
CA PRO A 186 10.76 8.20 -21.77
C PRO A 186 9.98 9.50 -21.99
N GLU A 187 9.17 9.60 -23.06
CA GLU A 187 8.21 10.68 -23.28
C GLU A 187 6.91 10.54 -22.46
N PHE A 188 6.67 9.38 -21.83
CA PHE A 188 5.53 9.13 -20.94
C PHE A 188 5.81 9.68 -19.53
N TYR A 189 6.03 10.99 -19.45
CA TYR A 189 6.31 11.72 -18.21
C TYR A 189 5.52 13.03 -18.12
N LEU A 190 5.42 13.58 -16.91
CA LEU A 190 4.82 14.90 -16.68
C LEU A 190 5.57 15.98 -17.47
N LEU A 191 4.81 16.92 -18.06
CA LEU A 191 5.31 17.99 -18.94
C LEU A 191 5.92 17.53 -20.28
N ARG A 192 5.86 16.23 -20.61
CA ARG A 192 6.26 15.70 -21.93
C ARG A 192 5.06 15.44 -22.82
N ARG A 193 5.31 14.94 -24.04
CA ARG A 193 4.32 14.77 -25.10
C ARG A 193 3.04 14.02 -24.65
N TYR A 194 3.16 13.05 -23.75
CA TYR A 194 2.04 12.24 -23.26
C TYR A 194 1.49 12.67 -21.89
N HIS A 195 1.70 13.93 -21.49
CA HIS A 195 1.29 14.45 -20.18
C HIS A 195 -0.17 14.14 -19.81
N ASN A 196 -1.12 14.31 -20.74
CA ASN A 196 -2.54 14.09 -20.48
C ASN A 196 -2.85 12.61 -20.20
N ILE A 197 -2.24 11.69 -20.95
CA ILE A 197 -2.45 10.24 -20.76
C ILE A 197 -1.82 9.80 -19.43
N PHE A 198 -0.61 10.28 -19.14
CA PHE A 198 0.06 10.04 -17.87
C PHE A 198 -0.81 10.48 -16.69
N TYR A 199 -1.35 11.71 -16.76
CA TYR A 199 -2.20 12.26 -15.70
C TYR A 199 -3.47 11.44 -15.52
N SER A 200 -4.15 11.08 -16.61
CA SER A 200 -5.35 10.24 -16.57
C SER A 200 -5.08 8.88 -15.92
N VAL A 201 -4.01 8.18 -16.31
CA VAL A 201 -3.67 6.88 -15.71
C VAL A 201 -3.30 7.04 -14.23
N ALA A 202 -2.57 8.10 -13.86
CA ALA A 202 -2.23 8.37 -12.47
C ALA A 202 -3.48 8.59 -11.60
N VAL A 203 -4.49 9.30 -12.10
CA VAL A 203 -5.79 9.48 -11.41
C VAL A 203 -6.51 8.14 -11.26
N TRP A 204 -6.53 7.30 -12.29
CA TRP A 204 -7.14 5.97 -12.20
C TRP A 204 -6.45 5.07 -11.16
N LEU A 205 -5.12 5.09 -11.10
CA LEU A 205 -4.37 4.37 -10.06
C LEU A 205 -4.70 4.86 -8.65
N PHE A 206 -4.96 6.16 -8.49
CA PHE A 206 -5.37 6.74 -7.22
C PHE A 206 -6.78 6.28 -6.81
N VAL A 207 -7.71 6.19 -7.75
CA VAL A 207 -9.04 5.61 -7.52
C VAL A 207 -8.95 4.14 -7.08
N LEU A 208 -8.07 3.36 -7.71
CA LEU A 208 -7.84 1.96 -7.33
C LEU A 208 -7.29 1.83 -5.90
N ASP A 209 -6.40 2.73 -5.48
CA ASP A 209 -5.90 2.75 -4.09
C ASP A 209 -7.03 3.03 -3.09
N PHE A 210 -7.94 3.96 -3.42
CA PHE A 210 -9.14 4.21 -2.61
C PHE A 210 -10.05 2.98 -2.53
N LEU A 211 -10.31 2.33 -3.67
CA LEU A 211 -11.10 1.11 -3.70
C LEU A 211 -10.46 0.00 -2.87
N LYS A 212 -9.14 -0.18 -2.97
CA LYS A 212 -8.38 -1.13 -2.13
C LYS A 212 -8.57 -0.83 -0.65
N ALA A 213 -8.47 0.43 -0.23
CA ALA A 213 -8.65 0.81 1.17
C ALA A 213 -10.07 0.50 1.67
N SER A 214 -11.08 0.86 0.87
CA SER A 214 -12.50 0.59 1.16
C SER A 214 -12.78 -0.91 1.26
N VAL A 215 -12.37 -1.70 0.27
CA VAL A 215 -12.59 -3.16 0.27
C VAL A 215 -11.89 -3.81 1.45
N ASN A 216 -10.66 -3.40 1.78
CA ASN A 216 -9.96 -3.90 2.96
C ASN A 216 -10.74 -3.61 4.25
N PHE A 217 -11.26 -2.39 4.43
CA PHE A 217 -12.09 -2.05 5.57
C PHE A 217 -13.31 -2.97 5.70
N PHE A 218 -14.07 -3.16 4.62
CA PHE A 218 -15.22 -4.06 4.61
C PHE A 218 -14.84 -5.53 4.85
N LEU A 219 -13.70 -5.99 4.32
CA LEU A 219 -13.16 -7.33 4.59
C LEU A 219 -12.86 -7.52 6.08
N PHE A 220 -12.23 -6.54 6.73
CA PHE A 220 -11.96 -6.58 8.17
C PHE A 220 -13.25 -6.55 8.99
N LEU A 221 -14.25 -5.77 8.58
CA LEU A 221 -15.53 -5.67 9.29
C LEU A 221 -16.38 -6.95 9.16
N SER A 222 -16.45 -7.53 7.96
CA SER A 222 -17.25 -8.73 7.69
C SER A 222 -16.59 -10.00 8.26
N MET A 223 -15.28 -10.15 8.06
CA MET A 223 -14.58 -11.42 8.29
C MET A 223 -13.62 -11.40 9.49
N GLY A 224 -13.22 -10.22 9.97
CA GLY A 224 -12.33 -10.07 11.12
C GLY A 224 -13.12 -10.13 12.42
N SER A 225 -13.18 -11.32 13.06
CA SER A 225 -13.95 -11.51 14.29
C SER A 225 -13.59 -10.54 15.41
N LEU A 226 -12.30 -10.20 15.54
CA LEU A 226 -11.77 -9.32 16.59
C LEU A 226 -12.02 -7.83 16.28
N PHE A 227 -11.88 -7.45 15.01
CA PHE A 227 -12.16 -6.09 14.54
C PHE A 227 -13.66 -5.79 14.62
N ARG A 228 -14.49 -6.73 14.15
CA ARG A 228 -15.95 -6.66 14.25
C ARG A 228 -16.42 -6.52 15.69
N MET A 229 -15.87 -7.32 16.60
CA MET A 229 -16.21 -7.24 18.03
C MET A 229 -15.88 -5.86 18.61
N LYS A 230 -14.67 -5.33 18.35
CA LYS A 230 -14.28 -4.00 18.82
C LYS A 230 -15.06 -2.86 18.16
N PHE A 231 -15.42 -3.00 16.89
CA PHE A 231 -16.24 -2.03 16.18
C PHE A 231 -17.65 -1.95 16.78
N TYR A 232 -18.30 -3.09 17.01
CA TYR A 232 -19.62 -3.11 17.67
C TYR A 232 -19.56 -2.79 19.16
N ASP A 233 -18.44 -3.02 19.85
CA ASP A 233 -18.25 -2.54 21.22
C ASP A 233 -18.17 -1.00 21.28
N MET A 234 -17.50 -0.37 20.31
CA MET A 234 -17.35 1.09 20.26
C MET A 234 -18.60 1.82 19.72
N PHE A 235 -19.30 1.22 18.75
CA PHE A 235 -20.43 1.86 18.04
C PHE A 235 -21.78 1.17 18.27
N GLY A 236 -21.81 -0.03 18.83
CA GLY A 236 -23.02 -0.83 19.08
C GLY A 236 -23.43 -0.93 20.56
N ASN A 237 -22.54 -0.65 21.52
CA ASN A 237 -22.86 -0.67 22.96
C ASN A 237 -23.48 0.63 23.51
N GLY A 238 -24.09 1.45 22.66
CA GLY A 238 -25.10 2.42 23.08
C GLY A 238 -26.43 1.79 23.52
N GLY A 239 -26.58 0.46 23.41
CA GLY A 239 -27.76 -0.24 23.91
C GLY A 239 -27.54 -1.75 24.04
N LYS A 240 -27.54 -2.23 25.29
CA LYS A 240 -27.49 -3.65 25.74
C LYS A 240 -26.13 -4.15 26.25
N LEU A 241 -25.60 -3.50 27.28
CA LEU A 241 -25.00 -4.24 28.40
C LEU A 241 -25.95 -4.15 29.61
N GLY A 242 -26.90 -5.06 29.65
CA GLY A 242 -27.81 -5.28 30.76
C GLY A 242 -28.47 -6.64 30.61
N LYS A 243 -27.96 -7.63 31.38
CA LYS A 243 -28.31 -9.07 31.39
C LYS A 243 -27.69 -9.81 30.20
N ILE A 244 -26.83 -10.80 30.39
CA ILE A 244 -26.98 -12.04 31.16
C ILE A 244 -25.65 -12.40 31.84
#